data_AF-A0A357JDX1-F1
#
_entry.id   AF-A0A357JDX1-F1
#
_cell.length_a   1.000
_cell.length_b   1.000
_cell.length_c   1.000
_cell.angle_alpha   90.00
_cell.angle_beta   90.00
_cell.angle_gamma   90.00
#
_symmetry.space_group_name_H-M   'P 1'
#
loop_
_entity.id
_entity.type
_entity.pdbx_description
1 polymer ?
#
loop_
_entity_poly.entity_id
_entity_poly.type
_entity_poly.pdbx_seq_one_letter_code
_entity_poly.pdbx_strand_id
1 'polypeptide(L)'
;MKNKKITLKEFWKSLDRLAIHCDTEEKADKLLEAFDKYGESWSVDSRYTDINYWNEYKEKTCYDNDIAYCDINSYKEDNYTIYEFEDVDLEN
;
A
#
# COMPACT_ATOMS: atom_id res chain seq x y z
N MET A 1 -6.75 7.82 22.03
CA MET A 1 -5.33 7.68 21.63
C MET A 1 -5.29 7.92 20.14
N LYS A 2 -4.52 8.89 19.63
CA LYS A 2 -4.36 9.05 18.19
C LYS A 2 -3.50 7.87 17.73
N ASN A 3 -4.05 6.96 16.92
CA ASN A 3 -3.27 5.92 16.26
C ASN A 3 -2.09 6.60 15.56
N LYS A 4 -0.87 6.13 15.82
CA LYS A 4 0.32 6.68 15.17
C LYS A 4 0.19 6.36 13.69
N LYS A 5 0.04 7.37 12.86
CA LYS A 5 0.06 7.20 11.40
C LYS A 5 1.47 6.81 10.95
N ILE A 6 1.58 5.90 9.98
CA ILE A 6 2.84 5.56 9.33
C ILE A 6 3.07 6.50 8.14
N THR A 7 4.27 7.06 8.02
CA THR A 7 4.64 7.85 6.84
C THR A 7 5.06 6.94 5.69
N LEU A 8 4.91 7.38 4.43
CA LEU A 8 5.45 6.62 3.27
C LEU A 8 6.95 6.34 3.42
N LYS A 9 7.70 7.27 4.01
CA LYS A 9 9.13 7.09 4.29
C LYS A 9 9.40 6.00 5.31
N GLU A 10 8.61 5.91 6.39
CA GLU A 10 8.72 4.81 7.36
C GLU A 10 8.32 3.48 6.71
N PHE A 11 7.26 3.48 5.89
CA PHE A 11 6.77 2.30 5.18
C PHE A 11 7.84 1.69 4.25
N TRP A 12 8.40 2.49 3.35
CA TRP A 12 9.39 2.03 2.36
C TRP A 12 10.76 1.72 2.96
N LYS A 13 11.14 2.34 4.09
CA LYS A 13 12.43 2.07 4.75
C LYS A 13 12.36 0.96 5.78
N SER A 14 11.16 0.45 6.08
CA SER A 14 10.99 -0.61 7.06
C SER A 14 11.61 -1.92 6.55
N LEU A 15 12.25 -2.65 7.46
CA LEU A 15 12.63 -4.05 7.22
C LEU A 15 11.53 -5.02 7.64
N ASP A 16 10.48 -4.51 8.29
CA ASP A 16 9.31 -5.30 8.66
C ASP A 16 8.43 -5.53 7.43
N ARG A 17 7.62 -6.59 7.48
CA ARG A 17 6.62 -6.90 6.47
C ARG A 17 5.40 -6.02 6.69
N LEU A 18 5.25 -4.98 5.86
CA LEU A 18 4.18 -3.99 5.99
C LEU A 18 3.27 -4.05 4.78
N ALA A 19 1.97 -3.88 4.99
CA ALA A 19 1.01 -3.72 3.91
C ALA A 19 0.00 -2.62 4.23
N ILE A 20 -0.51 -1.96 3.19
CA ILE A 20 -1.54 -0.93 3.29
C ILE A 20 -2.79 -1.45 2.60
N HIS A 21 -3.88 -1.56 3.36
CA HIS A 21 -5.18 -2.00 2.89
C HIS A 21 -5.98 -0.84 2.29
N CYS A 22 -6.63 -1.10 1.16
CA CYS A 22 -7.52 -0.17 0.46
C CYS A 22 -8.86 -0.85 0.18
N ASP A 23 -9.88 -0.48 0.97
CA ASP A 23 -11.26 -0.98 0.84
C ASP A 23 -12.01 -0.41 -0.38
N THR A 24 -11.47 0.62 -1.04
CA THR A 24 -12.03 1.21 -2.27
C THR A 24 -10.98 1.44 -3.36
N GLU A 25 -11.42 1.43 -4.62
CA GLU A 25 -10.56 1.72 -5.78
C GLU A 25 -9.99 3.14 -5.71
N GLU A 26 -10.78 4.13 -5.27
CA GLU A 26 -10.32 5.51 -5.11
C GLU A 26 -9.17 5.64 -4.10
N LYS A 27 -9.17 4.84 -3.02
CA LYS A 27 -8.06 4.83 -2.05
C LYS A 27 -6.84 4.15 -2.63
N ALA A 28 -7.02 3.05 -3.36
CA ALA A 28 -5.94 2.40 -4.09
C ALA A 28 -5.26 3.38 -5.06
N ASP A 29 -6.03 4.07 -5.90
CA ASP A 29 -5.51 5.05 -6.86
C ASP A 29 -4.72 6.16 -6.17
N LYS A 30 -5.25 6.72 -5.08
CA LYS A 30 -4.55 7.77 -4.31
C LYS A 30 -3.26 7.28 -3.67
N LEU A 31 -3.26 6.06 -3.13
CA LEU A 31 -2.07 5.48 -2.52
C LEU A 31 -0.98 5.26 -3.57
N LEU A 32 -1.37 4.69 -4.71
CA LEU A 32 -0.48 4.37 -5.82
C LEU A 32 0.08 5.63 -6.50
N GLU A 33 -0.71 6.69 -6.62
CA GLU A 33 -0.22 8.00 -7.04
C GLU A 33 0.81 8.57 -6.04
N ALA A 34 0.60 8.33 -4.73
CA ALA A 34 1.56 8.76 -3.71
C ALA A 34 2.86 7.93 -3.74
N PHE A 35 2.78 6.63 -4.05
CA PHE A 35 3.96 5.78 -4.28
C PHE A 35 4.77 6.27 -5.49
N ASP A 36 4.12 6.56 -6.61
CA ASP A 36 4.77 7.10 -7.81
C ASP A 36 5.45 8.46 -7.53
N LYS A 37 4.78 9.35 -6.79
CA LYS A 37 5.36 10.63 -6.35
C LYS A 37 6.54 10.48 -5.40
N TYR A 38 6.54 9.44 -4.56
CA TYR A 38 7.66 9.13 -3.67
C TYR A 38 8.89 8.64 -4.46
N GLY A 39 8.66 8.04 -5.63
CA GLY A 39 9.69 7.53 -6.54
C GLY A 39 9.70 6.02 -6.69
N GLU A 40 8.69 5.31 -6.20
CA GLU A 40 8.53 3.86 -6.37
C GLU A 40 7.64 3.54 -7.57
N SER A 41 7.84 2.36 -8.18
CA SER A 41 7.04 1.88 -9.31
C SER A 41 6.94 0.36 -9.31
N TRP A 42 5.88 -0.20 -9.91
CA TRP A 42 5.72 -1.67 -10.04
C TRP A 42 6.93 -2.35 -10.68
N SER A 43 7.53 -1.69 -11.66
CA SER A 43 8.79 -2.10 -12.28
C SER A 43 9.44 -0.91 -12.98
N VAL A 44 10.62 -1.13 -13.57
CA VAL A 44 11.32 -0.12 -14.39
C VAL A 44 10.45 0.42 -15.53
N ASP A 45 9.54 -0.42 -16.07
CA ASP A 45 8.72 -0.10 -17.25
C ASP A 45 7.21 0.04 -16.94
N SER A 46 6.79 -0.12 -15.68
CA SER A 46 5.37 -0.04 -15.28
C SER A 46 5.21 0.85 -14.05
N ARG A 47 4.43 1.93 -14.21
CA ARG A 47 4.11 2.84 -13.11
C ARG A 47 2.87 2.38 -12.37
N TYR A 48 2.80 2.77 -11.10
CA TYR A 48 1.62 2.55 -10.26
C TYR A 48 0.35 3.23 -10.83
N THR A 49 0.51 4.28 -11.63
CA THR A 49 -0.60 4.98 -12.30
C THR A 49 -1.18 4.23 -13.49
N ASP A 50 -0.48 3.22 -14.03
CA ASP A 50 -0.92 2.51 -15.23
C ASP A 50 -1.87 1.35 -14.89
N ILE A 51 -1.62 0.68 -13.77
CA ILE A 51 -2.42 -0.46 -13.29
C ILE A 51 -2.43 -0.45 -11.75
N ASN A 52 -3.62 -0.47 -11.15
CA ASN A 52 -3.77 -0.53 -9.69
C ASN A 52 -3.98 -1.94 -9.13
N TYR A 53 -4.31 -2.94 -9.96
CA TYR A 53 -4.66 -4.31 -9.55
C TYR A 53 -5.81 -4.44 -8.55
N TRP A 54 -6.50 -3.35 -8.21
CA TRP A 54 -7.62 -3.35 -7.26
C TRP A 54 -8.74 -4.31 -7.71
N ASN A 55 -8.98 -4.43 -9.01
CA ASN A 55 -10.04 -5.29 -9.54
C ASN A 55 -9.85 -6.79 -9.26
N GLU A 56 -8.66 -7.25 -8.83
CA GLU A 56 -8.39 -8.66 -8.51
C GLU A 56 -8.98 -9.07 -7.16
N TYR A 57 -8.80 -8.25 -6.13
CA TYR A 57 -9.23 -8.54 -4.75
C TYR A 57 -10.25 -7.54 -4.20
N LYS A 58 -10.51 -6.46 -4.94
CA LYS A 58 -11.49 -5.39 -4.64
C LYS A 58 -11.26 -4.80 -3.27
N GLU A 59 -12.29 -4.77 -2.43
CA GLU A 59 -12.27 -4.23 -1.06
C GLU A 59 -11.33 -4.97 -0.10
N LYS A 60 -10.66 -6.03 -0.55
CA LYS A 60 -9.66 -6.77 0.22
C LYS A 60 -8.24 -6.47 -0.22
N THR A 61 -8.02 -5.58 -1.19
CA THR A 61 -6.71 -5.34 -1.79
C THR A 61 -5.77 -4.65 -0.82
N CYS A 62 -4.55 -5.16 -0.72
CA CYS A 62 -3.46 -4.59 0.04
C CYS A 62 -2.22 -4.42 -0.86
N TYR A 63 -1.44 -3.37 -0.59
CA TYR A 63 -0.17 -3.07 -1.26
C TYR A 63 0.97 -3.10 -0.24
N ASP A 64 2.03 -3.85 -0.51
CA ASP A 64 3.14 -4.03 0.43
C ASP A 64 4.37 -3.16 0.12
N ASN A 65 5.32 -3.17 1.06
CA ASN A 65 6.57 -2.43 0.95
C ASN A 65 7.67 -3.16 0.15
N ASP A 66 7.32 -4.23 -0.58
CA ASP A 66 8.21 -4.97 -1.50
C ASP A 66 7.67 -4.94 -2.94
N ILE A 67 6.90 -3.88 -3.28
CA ILE A 67 6.38 -3.62 -4.61
C ILE A 67 5.42 -4.74 -5.07
N ALA A 68 4.61 -5.28 -4.16
CA ALA A 68 3.61 -6.30 -4.45
C ALA A 68 2.21 -5.92 -3.96
N TYR A 69 1.21 -6.68 -4.42
CA TYR A 69 -0.16 -6.61 -3.95
C TYR A 69 -0.71 -8.00 -3.68
N CYS A 70 -1.65 -8.10 -2.74
CA CYS A 70 -2.35 -9.33 -2.43
C CYS A 70 -3.66 -9.03 -1.69
N ASP A 71 -4.46 -10.05 -1.39
CA ASP A 71 -5.61 -9.88 -0.52
C ASP A 71 -5.20 -9.81 0.97
N ILE A 72 -5.99 -9.09 1.76
CA ILE A 72 -5.76 -8.86 3.19
C ILE A 72 -5.62 -10.15 4.01
N ASN A 73 -6.24 -11.28 3.61
CA ASN A 73 -6.16 -12.52 4.40
C ASN A 73 -4.80 -13.21 4.19
N SER A 74 -4.30 -13.24 2.95
CA SER A 74 -2.96 -13.76 2.65
C SER A 74 -1.90 -13.03 3.48
N TYR A 75 -1.93 -11.69 3.53
CA TYR A 75 -1.00 -10.92 4.35
C TYR A 75 -1.17 -11.16 5.87
N LYS A 76 -2.40 -11.40 6.36
CA LYS A 76 -2.63 -11.79 7.76
C LYS A 76 -2.02 -13.16 8.07
N GLU A 77 -2.17 -14.13 7.18
CA GLU A 77 -1.59 -15.47 7.34
C GLU A 77 -0.06 -15.41 7.36
N ASP A 78 0.53 -14.52 6.56
CA ASP A 78 1.98 -14.29 6.49
C ASP A 78 2.54 -13.34 7.57
N ASN A 79 1.71 -12.95 8.55
CA ASN A 79 2.05 -12.09 9.68
C ASN A 79 2.55 -10.68 9.29
N TYR A 80 2.01 -10.11 8.22
CA TYR A 80 2.26 -8.71 7.88
C TYR A 80 1.58 -7.78 8.90
N THR A 81 2.23 -6.64 9.17
CA THR A 81 1.55 -5.53 9.84
C THR A 81 0.77 -4.74 8.80
N ILE A 82 -0.56 -4.74 8.94
CA ILE A 82 -1.47 -4.12 7.98
C ILE A 82 -1.95 -2.78 8.54
N TYR A 83 -1.76 -1.72 7.76
CA TYR A 83 -2.30 -0.40 8.00
C TYR A 83 -3.52 -0.17 7.10
N GLU A 84 -4.58 0.41 7.63
CA GLU A 84 -5.65 0.94 6.79
C GLU A 84 -5.16 2.22 6.10
N PHE A 85 -5.69 2.54 4.91
CA PHE A 85 -5.34 3.75 4.17
C PHE A 85 -5.37 5.02 5.03
N GLU A 86 -6.35 5.16 5.92
CA GLU A 86 -6.50 6.32 6.81
C GLU A 86 -5.38 6.46 7.85
N ASP A 87 -4.69 5.37 8.17
CA ASP A 87 -3.56 5.30 9.10
C ASP A 87 -2.23 5.63 8.41
N VAL A 88 -2.24 5.98 7.12
CA VAL A 88 -1.05 6.38 6.36
C VAL A 88 -0.99 7.89 6.17
N ASP A 89 0.20 8.47 6.35
CA ASP A 89 0.51 9.85 6.00
C ASP A 89 1.17 9.90 4.61
N LEU A 90 0.42 10.40 3.62
CA LEU A 90 0.83 10.50 2.23
C LEU A 90 1.68 11.75 1.93
N GLU A 91 1.75 12.73 2.85
CA GLU A 91 2.42 14.02 2.59
C GLU A 91 3.86 14.11 3.17
N ASN A 92 4.29 13.10 3.94
CA ASN A 92 5.51 13.00 4.78
C ASN A 92 5.38 13.50 6.22
#